data_AF-A0A955FME4-F1
#
_entry.id   AF-A0A955FME4-F1
#
_cell.length_a   1.000
_cell.length_b   1.000
_cell.length_c   1.000
_cell.angle_alpha   90.00
_cell.angle_beta   90.00
_cell.angle_gamma   90.00
#
_symmetry.space_group_name_H-M   'P 1'
#
loop_
_entity.id
_entity.type
_entity.pdbx_description
1 polymer ?
#
loop_
_entity_poly.entity_id
_entity_poly.type
_entity_poly.pdbx_seq_one_letter_code
_entity_poly.pdbx_strand_id
1 'polypeptide(L)'
;MKLLLHNKYLNATNSILMLRSLRTGINIQILYMLIVLSTLVVALSLPLSVFAAPAPNDTPTYLRTLGGAQAPQAVTTDSANNVYITDTINNRVQKFDSTGTLVLQWGTSGTGNGQFIMPLGIIVDSLGNVYVSDTFNHRVQKFDSTG
;
A
#
# COMPACT_ATOMS: atom_id res chain seq x y z
N MET A 1 14.65 3.23 0.24
CA MET A 1 15.60 3.70 -0.80
C MET A 1 16.30 5.04 -0.49
N LYS A 2 15.81 5.88 0.45
CA LYS A 2 16.47 7.15 0.84
C LYS A 2 17.71 7.01 1.75
N LEU A 3 17.84 5.90 2.49
CA LEU A 3 18.98 5.67 3.40
C LEU A 3 20.30 5.38 2.67
N LEU A 4 20.24 4.73 1.49
CA LEU A 4 21.44 4.37 0.71
C LEU A 4 22.09 5.57 0.01
N LEU A 5 21.31 6.58 -0.42
CA LEU A 5 21.89 7.78 -1.04
C LEU A 5 22.67 8.60 0.00
N HIS A 6 22.17 8.73 1.23
CA HIS A 6 22.78 9.57 2.27
C HIS A 6 24.21 9.10 2.63
N ASN A 7 24.44 7.78 2.65
CA ASN A 7 25.74 7.20 2.99
C ASN A 7 26.79 7.42 1.86
N LYS A 8 26.35 7.58 0.61
CA LYS A 8 27.24 7.84 -0.53
C LYS A 8 27.77 9.28 -0.54
N TYR A 9 26.96 10.25 -0.12
CA TYR A 9 27.36 11.66 -0.04
C TYR A 9 28.32 11.94 1.13
N LEU A 10 28.09 11.34 2.30
CA LEU A 10 28.98 11.45 3.47
C LEU A 10 30.42 11.01 3.13
N ASN A 11 30.58 9.90 2.42
CA ASN A 11 31.90 9.40 2.03
C ASN A 11 32.61 10.31 1.02
N ALA A 12 31.90 10.86 0.03
CA ALA A 12 32.51 11.74 -0.97
C ALA A 12 32.94 13.10 -0.37
N THR A 13 32.14 13.67 0.54
CA THR A 13 32.46 14.93 1.20
C THR A 13 33.69 14.78 2.11
N ASN A 14 33.80 13.65 2.83
CA ASN A 14 34.95 13.35 3.69
C ASN A 14 36.27 13.22 2.90
N SER A 15 36.26 12.62 1.71
CA SER A 15 37.47 12.49 0.86
C SER A 15 37.95 13.83 0.28
N ILE A 16 37.03 14.74 -0.07
CA ILE A 16 37.36 16.06 -0.65
C ILE A 16 37.97 17.00 0.40
N LEU A 17 37.53 16.91 1.65
CA LEU A 17 38.05 17.72 2.77
C LEU A 17 39.46 17.28 3.21
N MET A 18 39.76 15.98 3.18
CA MET A 18 41.12 15.46 3.42
C MET A 18 42.14 15.99 2.40
N LEU A 19 41.76 16.07 1.12
CA LEU A 19 42.62 16.62 0.06
C LEU A 19 42.84 18.13 0.20
N ARG A 20 41.93 18.86 0.88
CA ARG A 20 42.06 20.30 1.14
C ARG A 20 43.00 20.62 2.30
N SER A 21 43.08 19.79 3.35
CA SER A 21 44.01 20.03 4.48
C SER A 21 45.48 19.88 4.09
N LEU A 22 45.78 19.01 3.12
CA LEU A 22 47.10 18.88 2.51
C LEU A 22 47.52 20.15 1.73
N ARG A 23 46.57 20.99 1.30
CA ARG A 23 46.84 22.24 0.58
C ARG A 23 46.87 23.49 1.48
N THR A 24 46.19 23.46 2.63
CA THR A 24 46.06 24.64 3.53
C THR A 24 46.93 24.56 4.79
N GLY A 25 47.66 23.46 5.01
CA GLY A 25 48.58 23.31 6.14
C GLY A 25 47.88 23.06 7.50
N ILE A 26 46.58 22.75 7.50
CA ILE A 26 45.82 22.46 8.72
C ILE A 26 46.19 21.07 9.24
N ASN A 27 46.50 20.97 10.53
CA ASN A 27 46.82 19.70 11.19
C ASN A 27 45.65 18.70 11.03
N ILE A 28 45.96 17.48 10.58
CA ILE A 28 44.98 16.43 10.28
C ILE A 28 44.13 16.08 11.52
N GLN A 29 44.69 16.13 12.73
CA GLN A 29 43.96 15.88 13.98
C GLN A 29 42.93 16.98 14.26
N ILE A 30 43.28 18.24 13.98
CA ILE A 30 42.36 19.39 14.12
C ILE A 30 41.24 19.29 13.07
N LEU A 31 41.57 18.92 11.84
CA LEU A 31 40.57 18.72 10.79
C LEU A 31 39.58 17.59 11.16
N TYR A 32 40.08 16.48 11.69
CA TYR A 32 39.24 15.38 12.15
C TYR A 32 38.29 15.82 13.27
N MET A 33 38.80 16.57 14.26
CA MET A 33 37.98 17.10 15.35
C MET A 33 36.89 18.05 14.86
N LEU A 34 37.18 18.90 13.85
CA LEU A 34 36.19 19.79 13.24
C LEU A 34 35.12 19.04 12.44
N ILE A 35 35.50 17.96 11.74
CA ILE A 35 34.55 17.11 11.03
C ILE A 35 33.61 16.45 12.04
N VAL A 36 34.13 15.83 13.10
CA VAL A 36 33.33 15.20 14.15
C VAL A 36 32.41 16.20 14.85
N LEU A 37 32.91 17.41 15.13
CA LEU A 37 32.10 18.46 15.75
C LEU A 37 30.98 18.94 14.81
N SER A 38 31.26 19.12 13.52
CA SER A 38 30.24 19.54 12.55
C SER A 38 29.15 18.49 12.35
N THR A 39 29.50 17.20 12.28
CA THR A 39 28.51 16.12 12.16
C THR A 39 27.68 15.97 13.42
N LEU A 40 28.28 16.17 14.61
CA LEU A 40 27.57 16.18 15.88
C LEU A 40 26.56 17.33 15.98
N VAL A 41 26.95 18.54 15.55
CA VAL A 41 26.04 19.71 15.51
C VAL A 41 24.89 19.48 14.54
N VAL A 42 25.14 18.86 13.38
CA VAL A 42 24.08 18.48 12.44
C VAL A 42 23.13 17.45 13.06
N ALA A 43 23.65 16.44 13.76
CA ALA A 43 22.81 15.45 14.45
C ALA A 43 21.93 16.07 15.55
N LEU A 44 22.45 17.06 16.28
CA LEU A 44 21.73 17.78 17.33
C LEU A 44 20.70 18.79 16.81
N SER A 45 20.75 19.16 15.52
CA SER A 45 19.80 20.08 14.90
C SER A 45 18.66 19.38 14.15
N LEU A 46 18.72 18.05 14.00
CA LEU A 46 17.62 17.25 13.46
C LEU A 46 16.53 17.02 14.52
N PRO A 47 15.24 17.06 14.16
CA PRO A 47 14.18 16.72 15.11
C PRO A 47 14.29 15.24 15.53
N LEU A 48 13.99 14.94 16.80
CA LEU A 48 14.05 13.56 17.36
C LEU A 48 13.30 12.52 16.51
N SER A 49 12.29 12.95 15.75
CA SER A 49 11.52 12.12 14.83
C SER A 49 12.34 11.47 13.71
N VAL A 50 13.51 12.02 13.37
CA VAL A 50 14.43 11.42 12.38
C VAL A 50 15.12 10.17 12.94
N PHE A 51 15.18 10.03 14.27
CA PHE A 51 15.77 8.89 14.98
C PHE A 51 14.72 7.98 15.62
N ALA A 52 13.44 8.32 15.52
CA ALA A 52 12.36 7.50 16.03
C ALA A 52 12.26 6.21 15.19
N ALA A 53 12.19 5.06 15.87
CA ALA A 53 11.71 3.83 15.25
C ALA A 53 10.33 4.08 14.60
N PRO A 54 9.94 3.34 13.54
CA PRO A 54 8.57 3.37 13.03
C PRO A 54 7.61 3.33 14.22
N ALA A 55 6.65 4.24 14.21
CA ALA A 55 5.85 4.49 15.40
C ALA A 55 5.09 3.20 15.77
N PRO A 56 4.89 2.89 17.07
CA PRO A 56 4.31 1.62 17.51
C PRO A 56 2.92 1.28 16.90
N ASN A 57 2.27 2.24 16.28
CA ASN A 57 1.03 2.13 15.51
C ASN A 57 1.20 1.68 14.05
N ASP A 58 2.41 1.34 13.59
CA ASP A 58 2.65 0.78 12.25
C ASP A 58 2.33 -0.73 12.18
N THR A 59 1.80 -1.33 13.26
CA THR A 59 1.34 -2.72 13.25
C THR A 59 -0.11 -2.81 12.73
N PRO A 60 -0.39 -3.63 11.70
CA PRO A 60 -1.76 -3.84 11.24
C PRO A 60 -2.65 -4.32 12.38
N THR A 61 -3.71 -3.57 12.66
CA THR A 61 -4.74 -3.98 13.63
C THR A 61 -5.84 -4.72 12.88
N TYR A 62 -6.12 -5.96 13.26
CA TYR A 62 -7.30 -6.67 12.77
C TYR A 62 -8.56 -5.94 13.22
N LEU A 63 -9.40 -5.52 12.26
CA LEU A 63 -10.65 -4.82 12.55
C LEU A 63 -11.82 -5.80 12.69
N ARG A 64 -12.08 -6.60 11.65
CA ARG A 64 -13.17 -7.59 11.59
C ARG A 64 -13.08 -8.45 10.32
N THR A 65 -13.87 -9.52 10.26
CA THR A 65 -14.18 -10.31 9.06
C THR A 65 -15.49 -9.82 8.44
N LEU A 66 -15.55 -9.77 7.10
CA LEU A 66 -16.75 -9.42 6.34
C LEU A 66 -17.41 -10.68 5.75
N GLY A 67 -18.59 -11.04 6.26
CA GLY A 67 -19.43 -12.12 5.70
C GLY A 67 -18.77 -13.52 5.61
N GLY A 68 -19.50 -14.45 4.99
CA GLY A 68 -19.11 -15.85 4.79
C GLY A 68 -19.00 -16.21 3.31
N ALA A 69 -18.07 -15.57 2.59
CA ALA A 69 -17.77 -15.96 1.20
C ALA A 69 -16.92 -17.23 1.16
N GLN A 70 -17.24 -18.11 0.21
CA GLN A 70 -16.52 -19.36 0.01
C GLN A 70 -15.54 -19.21 -1.15
N ALA A 71 -14.25 -19.22 -0.80
CA ALA A 71 -13.13 -18.89 -1.69
C ALA A 71 -13.27 -17.49 -2.33
N PRO A 72 -13.23 -16.41 -1.52
CA PRO A 72 -13.15 -15.06 -2.06
C PRO A 72 -11.87 -14.90 -2.89
N GLN A 73 -11.99 -14.42 -4.13
CA GLN A 73 -10.85 -14.29 -5.06
C GLN A 73 -10.44 -12.85 -5.29
N ALA A 74 -11.39 -11.93 -5.38
CA ALA A 74 -11.13 -10.52 -5.55
C ALA A 74 -12.01 -9.68 -4.63
N VAL A 75 -11.49 -8.50 -4.27
CA VAL A 75 -12.17 -7.48 -3.47
C VAL A 75 -11.94 -6.11 -4.09
N THR A 76 -12.95 -5.25 -4.05
CA THR A 76 -12.86 -3.85 -4.47
C THR A 76 -13.78 -2.97 -3.63
N THR A 77 -13.66 -1.65 -3.77
CA THR A 77 -14.46 -0.67 -3.04
C THR A 77 -15.00 0.41 -3.96
N ASP A 78 -16.20 0.93 -3.66
CA ASP A 78 -16.73 2.14 -4.30
C ASP A 78 -16.38 3.42 -3.52
N SER A 79 -16.76 4.58 -4.05
CA SER A 79 -16.52 5.89 -3.42
C SER A 79 -17.27 6.11 -2.10
N ALA A 80 -18.25 5.26 -1.78
CA ALA A 80 -18.97 5.27 -0.51
C ALA A 80 -18.37 4.30 0.51
N ASN A 81 -17.22 3.69 0.20
CA ASN A 81 -16.56 2.65 0.99
C ASN A 81 -17.39 1.37 1.17
N ASN A 82 -18.32 1.08 0.24
CA ASN A 82 -18.89 -0.26 0.19
C ASN A 82 -17.84 -1.23 -0.37
N VAL A 83 -17.78 -2.44 0.19
CA VAL A 83 -16.84 -3.48 -0.18
C VAL A 83 -17.55 -4.53 -1.01
N TYR A 84 -17.00 -4.87 -2.17
CA TYR A 84 -17.53 -5.90 -3.07
C TYR A 84 -16.55 -7.06 -3.14
N ILE A 85 -17.06 -8.29 -3.03
CA ILE A 85 -16.24 -9.51 -3.12
C ILE A 85 -16.86 -10.51 -4.10
N THR A 86 -16.01 -11.21 -4.84
CA THR A 86 -16.42 -12.38 -5.63
C THR A 86 -16.45 -13.61 -4.74
N ASP A 87 -17.61 -14.21 -4.55
CA ASP A 87 -17.82 -15.44 -3.80
C ASP A 87 -17.84 -16.62 -4.77
N THR A 88 -16.63 -17.05 -5.15
CA THR A 88 -16.37 -17.88 -6.33
C THR A 88 -17.13 -19.20 -6.30
N ILE A 89 -17.11 -19.91 -5.16
CA ILE A 89 -17.76 -21.23 -5.08
C ILE A 89 -19.28 -21.10 -5.10
N ASN A 90 -19.82 -20.02 -4.54
CA ASN A 90 -21.26 -19.76 -4.57
C ASN A 90 -21.72 -19.08 -5.88
N ASN A 91 -20.82 -18.80 -6.82
CA ASN A 91 -21.11 -18.16 -8.10
C ASN A 91 -21.90 -16.85 -7.95
N ARG A 92 -21.50 -16.01 -6.99
CA ARG A 92 -22.17 -14.75 -6.68
C ARG A 92 -21.19 -13.64 -6.32
N VAL A 93 -21.68 -12.42 -6.28
CA VAL A 93 -21.02 -11.25 -5.70
C VAL A 93 -21.73 -10.86 -4.41
N GLN A 94 -20.97 -10.44 -3.41
CA GLN A 94 -21.51 -9.86 -2.18
C GLN A 94 -21.01 -8.42 -2.02
N LYS A 95 -21.91 -7.52 -1.61
CA LYS A 95 -21.65 -6.11 -1.30
C LYS A 95 -21.92 -5.85 0.18
N PHE A 96 -20.94 -5.29 0.87
CA PHE A 96 -21.02 -4.87 2.26
C PHE A 96 -20.91 -3.36 2.36
N ASP A 97 -21.57 -2.75 3.34
CA ASP A 97 -21.36 -1.34 3.65
C ASP A 97 -20.03 -1.11 4.39
N SER A 98 -19.73 0.16 4.67
CA SER A 98 -18.52 0.58 5.39
C SER A 98 -18.45 0.06 6.84
N THR A 99 -19.58 -0.33 7.42
CA THR A 99 -19.67 -0.98 8.75
C THR A 99 -19.46 -2.48 8.68
N GLY A 100 -19.49 -3.06 7.47
CA GLY A 100 -19.34 -4.48 7.20
C GLY A 100 -20.65 -5.26 7.21
N THR A 101 -21.79 -4.57 7.17
CA THR A 101 -23.10 -5.20 7.06
C THR A 101 -23.34 -5.61 5.62
N LEU A 102 -23.83 -6.82 5.38
CA LEU A 102 -24.20 -7.27 4.03
C LEU A 102 -25.39 -6.46 3.53
N VAL A 103 -25.21 -5.75 2.41
CA VAL A 103 -26.21 -4.87 1.80
C VAL A 103 -26.95 -5.60 0.68
N LEU A 104 -26.19 -6.30 -0.16
CA LEU A 104 -26.71 -6.94 -1.37
C LEU A 104 -25.84 -8.14 -1.74
N GLN A 105 -26.47 -9.12 -2.36
CA GLN A 105 -25.79 -10.17 -3.10
C GLN A 105 -26.55 -10.46 -4.38
N TRP A 106 -25.84 -10.80 -5.45
CA TRP A 106 -26.44 -11.19 -6.72
C TRP A 106 -25.57 -12.21 -7.43
N GLY A 107 -26.18 -13.00 -8.32
CA GLY A 107 -25.54 -14.13 -8.96
C GLY A 107 -26.06 -15.48 -8.51
N THR A 108 -26.15 -16.39 -9.47
CA THR A 108 -26.31 -17.83 -9.26
C THR A 108 -25.45 -18.57 -10.28
N SER A 109 -25.23 -19.87 -10.08
CA SER A 109 -24.60 -20.71 -11.10
C SER A 109 -25.41 -20.67 -12.41
N GLY A 110 -24.72 -20.49 -13.55
CA GLY A 110 -25.33 -20.59 -14.87
C GLY A 110 -24.65 -19.74 -15.94
N THR A 111 -25.19 -19.78 -17.15
CA THR A 111 -24.64 -19.12 -18.35
C THR A 111 -25.47 -17.91 -18.80
N GLY A 112 -26.63 -17.66 -18.18
CA GLY A 112 -27.51 -16.53 -18.48
C GLY A 112 -27.01 -15.19 -17.93
N ASN A 113 -27.69 -14.10 -18.27
CA ASN A 113 -27.38 -12.78 -17.72
C ASN A 113 -27.58 -12.76 -16.20
N GLY A 114 -26.63 -12.18 -15.47
CA GLY A 114 -26.64 -12.17 -14.01
C GLY A 114 -26.31 -13.52 -13.37
N GLN A 115 -26.01 -14.55 -14.15
CA GLN A 115 -25.48 -15.84 -13.66
C GLN A 115 -23.98 -15.92 -13.91
N PHE A 116 -23.27 -16.66 -13.07
CA PHE A 116 -21.82 -16.80 -13.15
C PHE A 116 -21.39 -18.26 -13.11
N ILE A 117 -20.21 -18.56 -13.65
CA ILE A 117 -19.43 -19.75 -13.36
C ILE A 117 -18.03 -19.31 -12.94
N MET A 118 -17.70 -19.54 -11.67
CA MET A 118 -16.44 -19.17 -11.03
C MET A 118 -16.03 -17.71 -11.31
N PRO A 119 -16.77 -16.73 -10.79
CA PRO A 119 -16.38 -15.33 -10.94
C PRO A 119 -15.09 -15.06 -10.15
N LEU A 120 -14.04 -14.58 -10.80
CA LEU A 120 -12.73 -14.39 -10.16
C LEU A 120 -12.39 -12.92 -9.91
N GLY A 121 -12.62 -12.06 -10.89
CA GLY A 121 -12.24 -10.65 -10.84
C GLY A 121 -13.45 -9.72 -10.66
N ILE A 122 -13.23 -8.58 -10.00
CA ILE A 122 -14.24 -7.54 -9.83
C ILE A 122 -13.60 -6.15 -9.77
N ILE A 123 -14.21 -5.17 -10.44
CA ILE A 123 -13.89 -3.75 -10.31
C ILE A 123 -15.17 -2.92 -10.24
N VAL A 124 -15.08 -1.73 -9.65
CA VAL A 124 -16.15 -0.72 -9.66
C VAL A 124 -15.64 0.55 -10.32
N ASP A 125 -16.40 1.11 -11.25
CA ASP A 125 -16.06 2.39 -11.89
C ASP A 125 -16.52 3.60 -11.05
N SER A 126 -16.15 4.82 -11.48
CA SER A 126 -16.52 6.06 -10.77
C SER A 126 -18.02 6.38 -10.81
N LEU A 127 -18.80 5.71 -11.67
CA LEU A 127 -20.25 5.84 -11.73
C LEU A 127 -20.95 4.79 -10.87
N GLY A 128 -20.19 3.92 -10.18
CA GLY A 128 -20.72 2.85 -9.35
C GLY A 128 -21.13 1.59 -10.14
N ASN A 129 -20.77 1.48 -11.42
CA ASN A 129 -21.01 0.25 -12.16
C ASN A 129 -20.00 -0.82 -11.76
N VAL A 130 -20.48 -2.05 -11.63
CA VAL A 130 -19.69 -3.20 -11.21
C VAL A 130 -19.39 -4.08 -12.41
N TYR A 131 -18.11 -4.38 -12.64
CA TYR A 131 -17.68 -5.28 -13.71
C TYR A 131 -17.11 -6.55 -13.09
N VAL A 132 -17.66 -7.70 -13.47
CA VAL A 132 -17.30 -9.01 -12.90
C VAL A 132 -16.76 -9.91 -13.99
N SER A 133 -15.57 -10.46 -13.77
CA SER A 133 -14.98 -11.47 -14.65
C SER A 133 -15.66 -12.80 -14.40
N ASP A 134 -16.52 -13.23 -15.33
CA ASP A 134 -17.24 -14.50 -15.29
C ASP A 134 -16.39 -15.57 -15.98
N THR A 135 -15.34 -15.99 -15.28
CA THR A 135 -14.14 -16.59 -15.88
C THR A 135 -14.44 -17.85 -16.69
N PHE A 136 -15.32 -18.73 -16.22
CA PHE A 136 -15.62 -19.99 -16.90
C PHE A 136 -16.76 -19.88 -17.92
N ASN A 137 -17.47 -18.75 -17.95
CA ASN A 137 -18.32 -18.39 -19.08
C ASN A 137 -17.57 -17.54 -20.14
N HIS A 138 -16.27 -17.30 -19.93
CA HIS A 138 -15.39 -16.57 -20.86
C HIS A 138 -15.91 -15.16 -21.23
N ARG A 139 -16.50 -14.46 -20.26
CA ARG A 139 -17.06 -13.12 -20.47
C ARG A 139 -16.84 -12.20 -19.27
N VAL A 140 -17.15 -10.94 -19.47
CA VAL A 140 -17.28 -9.94 -18.40
C VAL A 140 -18.72 -9.45 -18.40
N GLN A 141 -19.34 -9.37 -17.22
CA GLN A 141 -20.67 -8.80 -17.06
C GLN A 141 -20.57 -7.47 -16.33
N LYS A 142 -21.38 -6.50 -16.77
CA LYS A 142 -21.51 -5.17 -16.17
C LYS A 142 -22.86 -5.06 -15.49
N PHE A 143 -22.85 -4.59 -14.25
CA PHE A 143 -24.02 -4.34 -13.41
C PHE A 143 -24.03 -2.88 -12.98
N ASP A 144 -25.20 -2.36 -12.63
CA ASP A 144 -25.27 -1.08 -11.95
C ASP A 144 -24.98 -1.26 -10.44
N SER A 145 -25.08 -0.18 -9.66
CA SER A 145 -24.78 -0.22 -8.23
C SER A 145 -25.75 -1.06 -7.38
N THR A 146 -26.86 -1.52 -7.97
CA THR A 146 -27.92 -2.33 -7.37
C THR A 146 -27.86 -3.82 -7.75
N GLY A 147 -26.84 -4.23 -8.52
CA GLY A 147 -26.60 -5.62 -8.93
C GLY A 147 -27.22 -5.98 -10.27
#